data_AF-A0A660LU62-F1
#
_entry.id   AF-A0A660LU62-F1
#
_cell.length_a   1.000
_cell.length_b   1.000
_cell.length_c   1.000
_cell.angle_alpha   90.00
_cell.angle_beta   90.00
_cell.angle_gamma   90.00
#
_symmetry.space_group_name_H-M   'P 1'
#
loop_
_entity.id
_entity.type
_entity.pdbx_description
1 polymer ?
#
loop_
_entity_poly.entity_id
_entity_poly.type
_entity_poly.pdbx_seq_one_letter_code
_entity_poly.pdbx_strand_id
1 'polypeptide(L)' 'MDKIDEIMSKFISELGYKEAFEMFLKISSGKKLRSKLLLKIAGESENSLKLCAIIELIHLASLLHDDVIDEA' A
#
# COMPACT_ATOMS: atom_id res chain seq x y z
N MET A 1 -2.47 -8.99 7.95
CA MET A 1 -2.21 -7.68 7.32
C MET A 1 -0.78 -7.63 6.85
N ASP A 2 0.13 -8.21 7.64
CA ASP A 2 1.54 -8.41 7.34
C ASP A 2 1.80 -8.97 5.92
N LYS A 3 1.00 -9.96 5.46
CA LYS A 3 1.07 -10.45 4.07
C LYS A 3 0.83 -9.37 3.00
N ILE A 4 -0.07 -8.43 3.24
CA ILE A 4 -0.34 -7.33 2.30
C ILE A 4 0.88 -6.38 2.27
N ASP A 5 1.48 -6.10 3.43
CA ASP A 5 2.70 -5.30 3.54
C ASP A 5 3.89 -5.97 2.85
N GLU A 6 4.04 -7.28 2.98
CA GLU A 6 5.05 -8.06 2.25
C GLU A 6 4.85 -7.97 0.73
N ILE A 7 3.61 -8.10 0.24
CA ILE A 7 3.30 -8.00 -1.19
C ILE A 7 3.59 -6.57 -1.69
N MET A 8 3.22 -5.53 -0.94
CA MET A 8 3.55 -4.15 -1.31
C MET A 8 5.05 -3.92 -1.38
N SER A 9 5.79 -4.34 -0.35
CA SER A 9 7.26 -4.22 -0.32
C SER A 9 7.90 -4.94 -1.50
N LYS A 10 7.42 -6.15 -1.83
CA LYS A 10 7.85 -6.89 -3.01
C LYS A 10 7.60 -6.09 -4.29
N PHE A 11 6.39 -5.60 -4.53
CA PHE A 11 6.05 -4.81 -5.72
C PHE A 11 6.94 -3.58 -5.89
N ILE A 12 7.21 -2.83 -4.81
CA ILE A 12 8.06 -1.64 -4.90
C ILE A 12 9.52 -2.04 -5.15
N SER A 13 10.02 -3.10 -4.50
CA SER A 13 11.39 -3.56 -4.72
C SER A 13 11.64 -4.06 -6.16
N GLU A 14 10.64 -4.69 -6.78
CA GLU A 14 10.71 -5.17 -8.17
C GLU A 14 10.86 -4.04 -9.19
N LEU A 15 10.51 -2.80 -8.82
CA LEU A 15 10.74 -1.63 -9.68
C LEU A 15 12.23 -1.27 -9.83
N GLY A 16 13.09 -1.74 -8.92
CA GLY A 16 14.52 -1.45 -8.95
C GLY A 16 14.86 0.03 -8.74
N TYR A 17 13.95 0.83 -8.20
CA TYR A 17 14.11 2.26 -7.99
C TYR A 17 14.27 2.59 -6.50
N LYS A 18 15.51 2.90 -6.10
CA LYS A 18 15.92 3.03 -4.70
C LYS A 18 15.15 4.14 -3.99
N GLU A 19 15.01 5.29 -4.62
CA GLU A 19 14.37 6.47 -4.06
C GLU A 19 12.89 6.22 -3.76
N ALA A 20 12.18 5.54 -4.66
CA ALA A 20 10.79 5.14 -4.40
C ALA A 20 10.68 4.12 -3.26
N PHE A 21 11.61 3.18 -3.16
CA PHE A 21 11.64 2.22 -2.06
C PHE A 21 11.91 2.90 -0.71
N GLU A 22 12.88 3.82 -0.65
CA GLU A 22 13.15 4.63 0.55
C GLU A 22 11.97 5.51 0.93
N MET A 23 11.29 6.10 -0.05
CA MET A 23 10.07 6.87 0.18
C MET A 23 8.96 5.99 0.77
N PHE A 24 8.71 4.82 0.16
CA PHE A 24 7.73 3.85 0.64
C PHE A 24 7.96 3.45 2.10
N LEU A 25 9.22 3.21 2.51
CA LEU A 25 9.57 2.86 3.89
C LEU A 25 9.26 3.97 4.91
N LYS A 26 9.18 5.23 4.47
CA LYS A 26 8.89 6.39 5.34
C LYS A 26 7.39 6.67 5.48
N ILE A 27 6.55 6.11 4.61
CA ILE A 27 5.12 6.34 4.66
C ILE A 27 4.52 5.56 5.83
N SER A 28 3.71 6.24 6.65
CA SER A 28 3.07 5.58 7.78
C SER A 28 2.09 4.50 7.32
N SER A 29 2.20 3.30 7.91
CA SER A 29 1.26 2.22 7.65
C SER A 29 -0.09 2.56 8.30
N GLY A 30 -1.06 2.97 7.48
CA GLY A 30 -2.41 3.30 7.94
C GLY A 30 -3.19 2.09 8.47
N LYS A 31 -4.43 2.33 8.92
CA LYS A 31 -5.32 1.30 9.49
C LYS A 31 -5.80 0.21 8.49
N LYS A 32 -5.43 0.34 7.20
CA LYS A 32 -5.84 -0.45 6.02
C LYS A 32 -7.32 -0.83 6.00
N LEU A 33 -8.17 0.16 6.26
CA LEU A 33 -9.63 -0.03 6.30
C LEU A 33 -10.16 -0.49 4.93
N ARG A 34 -9.54 -0.04 3.82
CA ARG A 34 -9.89 -0.44 2.46
C ARG A 34 -9.63 -1.93 2.23
N SER A 35 -8.45 -2.41 2.64
CA SER A 35 -8.13 -3.84 2.63
C SER A 35 -9.11 -4.67 3.46
N LYS A 36 -9.45 -4.22 4.68
CA LYS A 36 -10.41 -4.92 5.55
C LYS A 36 -11.80 -5.02 4.91
N LEU A 37 -12.27 -3.97 4.27
CA LEU A 37 -13.55 -3.98 3.56
C LEU A 37 -13.51 -4.95 2.38
N LEU A 38 -12.45 -4.91 1.58
CA LEU A 38 -12.30 -5.79 0.42
C LEU A 38 -12.30 -7.27 0.81
N LEU A 39 -11.54 -7.65 1.84
CA LEU A 39 -11.49 -9.03 2.32
C LEU A 39 -12.83 -9.50 2.90
N LYS A 40 -13.65 -8.61 3.47
CA LYS A 40 -15.02 -8.94 3.89
C LYS A 40 -15.96 -9.21 2.72
N ILE A 41 -15.73 -8.61 1.56
CA ILE A 41 -16.57 -8.76 0.37
C ILE A 41 -16.14 -9.97 -0.47
N ALA A 42 -14.84 -10.09 -0.74
CA ALA A 42 -14.28 -11.08 -1.68
C ALA A 42 -13.75 -12.35 -0.98
N GLY A 43 -13.65 -12.35 0.35
CA GLY A 43 -12.94 -13.39 1.09
C GLY A 43 -11.41 -13.30 0.94
N GLU A 44 -10.70 -14.12 1.71
CA GLU A 44 -9.24 -14.20 1.63
C GLU A 44 -8.80 -15.19 0.54
N SER A 45 -7.98 -14.71 -0.38
CA SER A 45 -7.36 -15.46 -1.47
C SER A 45 -6.06 -14.75 -1.87
N GLU A 46 -5.19 -15.42 -2.62
CA GLU A 46 -3.98 -14.77 -3.13
C GLU A 46 -4.30 -13.55 -4.00
N ASN A 47 -5.35 -13.64 -4.82
CA ASN A 47 -5.78 -12.53 -5.67
C ASN A 47 -6.36 -11.37 -4.86
N SER A 48 -7.16 -11.63 -3.84
CA SER A 48 -7.70 -10.57 -2.99
C SER A 48 -6.62 -9.91 -2.14
N LEU A 49 -5.61 -10.66 -1.68
CA LEU A 49 -4.44 -10.08 -0.99
C LEU A 49 -3.59 -9.20 -1.92
N LYS A 50 -3.34 -9.62 -3.16
CA LYS A 50 -2.67 -8.79 -4.18
C LYS A 50 -3.48 -7.52 -4.48
N LEU A 51 -4.80 -7.65 -4.61
CA LEU A 51 -5.68 -6.51 -4.85
C LEU A 51 -5.69 -5.53 -3.66
N CYS A 52 -5.69 -6.03 -2.42
CA CYS A 52 -5.51 -5.20 -1.24
C CYS A 52 -4.20 -4.41 -1.31
N ALA A 53 -3.07 -5.05 -1.64
CA ALA A 53 -1.77 -4.38 -1.76
C ALA A 53 -1.80 -3.25 -2.80
N ILE A 54 -2.40 -3.50 -3.97
CA ILE A 54 -2.55 -2.48 -5.03
C ILE A 54 -3.38 -1.29 -4.53
N ILE A 55 -4.52 -1.55 -3.87
CA ILE A 55 -5.40 -0.49 -3.36
C ILE A 55 -4.70 0.34 -2.28
N GLU A 56 -3.96 -0.29 -1.36
CA GLU A 56 -3.23 0.45 -0.34
C GLU A 56 -2.10 1.27 -0.96
N LEU A 57 -1.36 0.75 -1.96
CA LEU A 57 -0.34 1.53 -2.67
C LEU A 57 -0.93 2.78 -3.36
N ILE A 58 -2.09 2.64 -4.01
CA ILE A 58 -2.81 3.80 -4.59
C ILE A 58 -3.19 4.80 -3.48
N HIS A 59 -3.68 4.32 -2.35
CA HIS A 59 -4.02 5.18 -1.22
C HIS A 59 -2.81 5.91 -0.66
N LEU A 60 -1.67 5.22 -0.49
CA LEU A 60 -0.43 5.82 0.00
C LEU A 60 0.09 6.90 -0.97
N ALA A 61 -0.04 6.67 -2.28
CA ALA A 61 0.30 7.68 -3.27
C ALA A 61 -0.57 8.93 -3.13
N SER A 62 -1.89 8.78 -2.91
CA SER A 62 -2.76 9.93 -2.64
C SER A 62 -2.33 10.70 -1.39
N LEU A 63 -2.00 10.01 -0.28
CA LEU A 63 -1.52 10.66 0.95
C LEU A 63 -0.25 11.47 0.70
N LEU A 64 0.70 10.92 -0.06
CA LEU A 64 1.95 11.62 -0.35
C LEU A 64 1.73 12.90 -1.18
N HIS A 65 0.74 12.88 -2.08
CA HIS A 65 0.34 14.08 -2.81
C HIS A 65 -0.38 15.09 -1.90
N ASP A 66 -1.24 14.63 -1.00
CA ASP A 66 -1.93 15.47 -0.02
C ASP A 66 -0.91 16.16 0.90
N ASP A 67 0.08 15.43 1.43
CA ASP A 67 1.13 15.99 2.31
C ASP A 67 1.93 17.13 1.63
N VAL A 68 2.20 17.02 0.33
CA VAL A 68 2.89 18.08 -0.44
C VAL A 68 1.99 19.29 -0.68
N ILE A 69 0.68 19.09 -0.86
CA ILE A 69 -0.28 20.16 -1.10
C ILE A 69 -0.59 20.91 0.21
N ASP A 70 -0.68 20.18 1.33
CA ASP A 70 -1.14 20.71 2.61
C ASP A 70 -0.03 21.38 3.44
N GLU A 71 1.20 21.50 2.90
CA GLU A 71 2.39 22.02 3.60
C GLU A 71 2.62 21.36 4.99
N ALA A 72 2.32 20.06 5.08
CA ALA A 72 2.40 19.27 6.31
C ALA A 72 3.81 18.71 6.60
#